data_AF-A0A2V8F455-F1
#
_entry.id   AF-A0A2V8F455-F1
#
_cell.length_a   1.000
_cell.length_b   1.000
_cell.length_c   1.000
_cell.angle_alpha   90.00
_cell.angle_beta   90.00
_cell.angle_gamma   90.00
#
_symmetry.space_group_name_H-M   'P 1'
#
loop_
_entity.id
_entity.type
_entity.pdbx_description
1 polymer ?
#
loop_
_entity_poly.entity_id
_entity_poly.type
_entity_poly.pdbx_seq_one_letter_code
_entity_poly.pdbx_strand_id
1 'polypeptide(L)'
;MWTRARVCNPVGWTSWCFSRTFCLVTFSGLSMLLTSVAARAQDRGQGAIICSSMDGQRTFCDADTRDGVRFIRQLGDVRCQEGSTWGFTERGIWVDRGCRAEFEVSSPELRRRLEERERLTRIEAGSVVKVRTDEEIRADRS
;
A
#
# COMPACT_ATOMS: atom_id res chain seq x y z
N MET A 1 -24.81 18.54 -5.60
CA MET A 1 -23.97 17.83 -6.58
C MET A 1 -22.58 17.69 -5.96
N TRP A 2 -22.00 16.49 -5.99
CA TRP A 2 -21.10 15.93 -4.97
C TRP A 2 -19.87 16.76 -4.58
N THR A 3 -19.66 16.83 -3.26
CA THR A 3 -18.56 17.49 -2.57
C THR A 3 -17.29 16.64 -2.62
N ARG A 4 -16.33 17.10 -3.43
CA ARG A 4 -14.87 17.14 -3.16
C ARG A 4 -14.34 16.10 -2.15
N ALA A 5 -13.79 15.00 -2.67
CA ALA A 5 -12.86 14.15 -1.93
C ALA A 5 -11.61 14.97 -1.59
N ARG A 6 -11.42 15.29 -0.31
CA ARG A 6 -10.15 15.81 0.22
C ARG A 6 -9.21 14.64 0.44
N VAL A 7 -8.17 14.59 -0.37
CA VAL A 7 -6.95 13.81 -0.13
C VAL A 7 -6.25 14.45 1.08
N CYS A 8 -6.25 13.78 2.23
CA CYS A 8 -5.40 14.14 3.36
C CYS A 8 -4.11 13.32 3.25
N ASN A 9 -3.04 13.97 2.81
CA ASN A 9 -1.67 13.46 2.86
C ASN A 9 -1.19 13.46 4.33
N PRO A 10 -0.71 12.36 4.91
CA PRO A 10 -0.27 12.34 6.30
C PRO A 10 1.25 12.50 6.38
N VAL A 11 1.83 13.58 5.84
CA VAL A 11 3.21 13.96 6.14
C VAL A 11 3.51 15.38 5.67
N GLY A 12 4.00 16.21 6.60
CA GLY A 12 4.83 17.38 6.29
C GLY A 12 4.07 18.69 6.15
N TRP A 13 4.29 19.58 7.12
CA TRP A 13 3.83 20.96 7.15
C TRP A 13 4.14 21.73 5.85
N THR A 14 3.11 22.27 5.19
CA THR A 14 3.11 23.62 4.59
C THR A 14 1.68 23.98 4.19
N SER A 15 1.03 24.70 5.09
CA SER A 15 -0.23 25.39 4.86
C SER A 15 -0.04 26.47 3.81
N TRP A 16 -0.46 26.25 2.56
CA TRP A 16 -0.69 27.34 1.61
C TRP A 16 -2.12 27.26 1.07
N CYS A 17 -3.02 27.93 1.79
CA CYS A 17 -4.24 28.46 1.21
C CYS A 17 -3.85 29.60 0.25
N PHE A 18 -3.90 29.38 -1.06
CA PHE A 18 -3.96 30.49 -2.02
C PHE A 18 -5.34 30.55 -2.65
N SER A 19 -6.21 31.24 -1.91
CA SER A 19 -7.36 31.95 -2.46
C SER A 19 -6.85 33.28 -3.03
N ARG A 20 -6.97 33.48 -4.34
CA ARG A 20 -7.36 34.77 -4.94
C ARG A 20 -7.41 34.67 -6.46
N THR A 21 -8.59 34.94 -6.99
CA THR A 21 -8.78 35.72 -8.22
C THR A 21 -8.37 35.06 -9.53
N PHE A 22 -9.40 34.56 -10.23
CA PHE A 22 -9.77 35.04 -11.56
C PHE A 22 -8.59 35.49 -12.45
N CYS A 23 -8.20 34.64 -13.40
CA CYS A 23 -7.68 35.12 -14.68
C CYS A 23 -8.40 34.35 -15.79
N LEU A 24 -9.61 34.82 -16.12
CA LEU A 24 -10.28 34.47 -17.36
C LEU A 24 -9.41 34.96 -18.52
N VAL A 25 -8.69 34.05 -19.16
CA VAL A 25 -8.15 34.29 -20.51
C VAL A 25 -8.69 33.21 -21.44
N THR A 26 -9.79 33.59 -22.07
CA THR A 26 -10.32 33.24 -23.38
C THR A 26 -9.61 32.17 -24.23
N PHE A 27 -10.42 31.18 -24.63
CA PHE A 27 -10.61 30.68 -26.00
C PHE A 27 -9.54 29.81 -26.71
N SER A 28 -10.03 28.66 -27.16
CA SER A 28 -9.75 28.01 -28.45
C SER A 28 -8.57 27.04 -28.55
N GLY A 29 -8.89 25.77 -28.29
CA GLY A 29 -8.74 24.79 -29.37
C GLY A 29 -7.37 24.14 -29.56
N LEU A 30 -6.72 23.65 -28.49
CA LEU A 30 -5.74 22.56 -28.59
C LEU A 30 -5.52 21.95 -27.20
N SER A 31 -6.34 20.98 -26.80
CA SER A 31 -6.08 20.18 -25.59
C SER A 31 -6.48 18.73 -25.91
N MET A 32 -5.66 18.04 -26.68
CA MET A 32 -4.56 17.20 -26.15
C MET A 32 -5.14 16.00 -25.39
N LEU A 33 -5.16 14.88 -26.13
CA LEU A 33 -5.31 13.50 -25.66
C LEU A 33 -4.53 13.27 -24.37
N LEU A 34 -5.12 12.50 -23.44
CA LEU A 34 -4.45 11.54 -22.54
C LEU A 34 -5.49 11.04 -21.53
N THR A 35 -6.30 10.03 -21.89
CA THR A 35 -7.02 9.26 -20.89
C THR A 35 -6.01 8.38 -20.15
N SER A 36 -5.39 8.94 -19.11
CA SER A 36 -4.49 8.21 -18.22
C SER A 36 -5.28 7.16 -17.45
N VAL A 37 -5.18 5.90 -17.87
CA VAL A 37 -5.60 4.75 -17.06
C VAL A 37 -4.61 4.64 -15.91
N ALA A 38 -4.96 5.22 -14.77
CA ALA A 38 -4.22 4.99 -13.54
C ALA A 38 -4.46 3.54 -13.10
N ALA A 39 -3.51 2.67 -13.40
CA ALA A 39 -3.44 1.33 -12.82
C ALA A 39 -3.34 1.48 -11.29
N ARG A 40 -4.34 1.00 -10.57
CA ARG A 40 -4.30 0.96 -9.10
C ARG A 40 -3.38 -0.17 -8.68
N ALA A 41 -2.08 0.10 -8.64
CA ALA A 41 -1.17 -0.69 -7.83
C ALA A 41 -1.43 -0.32 -6.36
N GLN A 42 -2.34 -1.04 -5.69
CA GLN A 42 -2.35 -1.04 -4.23
C GLN A 42 -1.18 -1.90 -3.78
N ASP A 43 -0.04 -1.25 -3.52
CA ASP A 43 1.01 -1.83 -2.69
C ASP A 43 0.43 -2.03 -1.30
N ARG A 44 -0.17 -3.20 -1.08
CA ARG A 44 -0.77 -3.57 0.21
C ARG A 44 0.39 -3.96 1.11
N GLY A 45 0.82 -2.97 1.90
CA GLY A 45 1.75 -3.12 3.00
C GLY A 45 1.48 -4.41 3.76
N GLN A 46 2.51 -5.23 3.82
CA GLN A 46 2.44 -6.61 4.27
C GLN A 46 2.14 -6.66 5.77
N GLY A 47 1.22 -7.53 6.17
CA GLY A 47 0.85 -7.74 7.57
C GLY A 47 -0.49 -7.12 7.95
N ALA A 48 -0.81 -5.90 7.53
CA ALA A 48 -2.08 -5.26 7.88
C ALA A 48 -2.70 -4.51 6.69
N ILE A 49 -3.95 -4.82 6.37
CA ILE A 49 -4.74 -4.27 5.27
C ILE A 49 -5.97 -3.58 5.84
N ILE A 50 -6.17 -2.33 5.44
CA ILE A 50 -7.40 -1.59 5.73
C ILE A 50 -8.37 -1.80 4.57
N CYS A 51 -9.56 -2.32 4.87
CA CYS A 51 -10.62 -2.49 3.88
C CYS A 51 -11.87 -1.72 4.33
N SER A 52 -12.48 -0.98 3.40
CA SER A 52 -13.57 -0.05 3.72
C SER A 52 -14.64 0.00 2.64
N SER A 53 -15.90 -0.14 3.02
CA SER A 53 -17.06 0.20 2.20
C SER A 53 -17.47 1.64 2.53
N MET A 54 -17.26 2.59 1.62
CA MET A 54 -17.66 4.00 1.84
C MET A 54 -19.10 4.26 1.39
N ASP A 55 -19.47 3.68 0.26
CA ASP A 55 -20.76 3.94 -0.41
C ASP A 55 -21.85 2.96 0.05
N GLY A 56 -21.60 2.20 1.12
CA GLY A 56 -22.49 1.13 1.58
C GLY A 56 -22.51 -0.11 0.68
N GLN A 57 -21.82 -0.08 -0.46
CA GLN A 57 -21.72 -1.20 -1.40
C GLN A 57 -20.60 -2.17 -1.02
N ARG A 58 -20.77 -3.42 -1.42
CA ARG A 58 -19.76 -4.46 -1.20
C ARG A 58 -18.46 -4.12 -1.94
N THR A 59 -17.39 -3.99 -1.18
CA THR A 59 -16.03 -3.71 -1.67
C THR A 59 -15.15 -4.92 -1.42
N PHE A 60 -14.32 -5.28 -2.39
CA PHE A 60 -13.36 -6.39 -2.31
C PHE A 60 -11.93 -5.85 -2.27
N CYS A 61 -11.15 -6.33 -1.30
CA CYS A 61 -9.74 -6.02 -1.13
C CYS A 61 -8.94 -7.31 -1.34
N ASP A 62 -8.20 -7.41 -2.45
CA ASP A 62 -7.40 -8.61 -2.73
C ASP A 62 -6.28 -8.75 -1.71
N ALA A 63 -6.17 -9.91 -1.13
CA ALA A 63 -5.16 -10.20 -0.14
C ALA A 63 -4.86 -11.69 -0.20
N ASP A 64 -3.61 -12.07 0.02
CA ASP A 64 -3.27 -13.47 0.22
C ASP A 64 -3.71 -13.86 1.63
N THR A 65 -4.88 -14.48 1.70
CA THR A 65 -5.56 -14.90 2.94
C THR A 65 -5.43 -16.40 3.19
N ARG A 66 -4.58 -17.10 2.41
CA ARG A 66 -4.41 -18.57 2.51
C ARG A 66 -3.98 -19.02 3.90
N ASP A 67 -3.18 -18.20 4.56
CA ASP A 67 -2.70 -18.44 5.93
C ASP A 67 -3.66 -17.88 7.00
N GLY A 68 -4.83 -17.38 6.60
CA GLY A 68 -5.87 -16.84 7.46
C GLY A 68 -5.90 -15.31 7.49
N VAL A 69 -6.97 -14.79 8.11
CA VAL A 69 -7.21 -13.36 8.32
C VAL A 69 -7.57 -13.13 9.78
N ARG A 70 -7.00 -12.08 10.38
CA ARG A 70 -7.35 -11.66 11.73
C ARG A 70 -7.96 -10.26 11.72
N PHE A 71 -9.08 -10.09 12.41
CA PHE A 71 -9.65 -8.77 12.65
C PHE A 71 -8.82 -8.03 13.71
N ILE A 72 -8.30 -6.84 13.39
CA ILE A 72 -7.49 -6.05 14.33
C ILE A 72 -8.36 -5.01 15.03
N ARG A 73 -8.99 -4.12 14.27
CA ARG A 73 -9.86 -3.07 14.84
C ARG A 73 -10.86 -2.53 13.83
N GLN A 74 -11.97 -2.04 14.35
CA GLN A 74 -12.96 -1.27 13.60
C GLN A 74 -12.49 0.18 13.43
N LEU A 75 -12.74 0.76 12.26
CA LEU A 75 -12.40 2.13 11.89
C LEU A 75 -13.63 2.96 11.49
N GLY A 76 -14.76 2.32 11.21
CA GLY A 76 -16.01 2.99 10.83
C GLY A 76 -17.06 3.00 11.94
N ASP A 77 -18.14 3.73 11.71
CA ASP A 77 -19.26 3.82 12.66
C ASP A 77 -20.18 2.59 12.59
N VAL A 78 -20.23 1.93 11.42
CA VAL A 78 -21.02 0.70 11.24
C VAL A 78 -20.29 -0.48 11.84
N ARG A 79 -21.02 -1.27 12.65
CA ARG A 79 -20.52 -2.50 13.26
C ARG A 79 -20.06 -3.48 12.19
N CYS A 80 -18.80 -3.90 12.29
CA CYS A 80 -18.24 -4.96 11.45
C CYS A 80 -18.52 -6.34 12.05
N GLN A 81 -19.52 -7.05 11.52
CA GLN A 81 -19.86 -8.42 11.92
C GLN A 81 -19.48 -9.44 10.83
N GLU A 82 -18.73 -10.47 11.23
CA GLU A 82 -18.26 -11.52 10.33
C GLU A 82 -19.45 -12.31 9.74
N GLY A 83 -19.37 -12.64 8.45
CA GLY A 83 -20.43 -13.31 7.68
C GLY A 83 -21.60 -12.38 7.31
N SER A 84 -21.70 -11.21 7.93
CA SER A 84 -22.75 -10.24 7.68
C SER A 84 -22.19 -9.06 6.87
N THR A 85 -21.39 -8.20 7.50
CA THR A 85 -20.89 -6.96 6.87
C THR A 85 -19.44 -7.09 6.42
N TRP A 86 -18.76 -8.18 6.78
CA TRP A 86 -17.44 -8.49 6.26
C TRP A 86 -17.21 -10.00 6.26
N GLY A 87 -16.22 -10.44 5.49
CA GLY A 87 -15.72 -11.80 5.49
C GLY A 87 -14.50 -11.93 4.58
N PHE A 88 -13.98 -13.13 4.45
CA PHE A 88 -12.82 -13.39 3.62
C PHE A 88 -13.01 -14.65 2.76
N THR A 89 -12.25 -14.70 1.68
CA THR A 89 -12.12 -15.83 0.73
C THR A 89 -10.64 -16.02 0.48
N GLU A 90 -10.22 -17.12 -0.13
CA GLU A 90 -8.82 -17.38 -0.51
C GLU A 90 -8.19 -16.27 -1.38
N ARG A 91 -9.02 -15.48 -2.06
CA ARG A 91 -8.58 -14.39 -2.95
C ARG A 91 -8.50 -13.03 -2.27
N GLY A 92 -9.05 -12.88 -1.06
CA GLY A 92 -9.11 -11.60 -0.38
C GLY A 92 -10.31 -11.41 0.55
N ILE A 93 -10.42 -10.21 1.08
CA ILE A 93 -11.37 -9.79 2.10
C ILE A 93 -12.46 -8.94 1.42
N TRP A 94 -13.71 -9.12 1.83
CA TRP A 94 -14.80 -8.25 1.40
C TRP A 94 -15.44 -7.57 2.60
N VAL A 95 -15.88 -6.33 2.39
CA VAL A 95 -16.62 -5.50 3.36
C VAL A 95 -17.85 -4.91 2.69
N ASP A 96 -18.91 -4.70 3.44
CA ASP A 96 -20.22 -4.30 2.93
C ASP A 96 -20.95 -3.38 3.93
N ARG A 97 -22.01 -2.70 3.45
CA ARG A 97 -22.91 -1.88 4.27
C ARG A 97 -22.22 -0.81 5.12
N GLY A 98 -21.09 -0.27 4.67
CA GLY A 98 -20.38 0.78 5.40
C GLY A 98 -19.36 0.29 6.42
N CYS A 99 -19.13 -1.03 6.52
CA CYS A 99 -18.10 -1.56 7.42
C CYS A 99 -16.70 -1.11 6.95
N ARG A 100 -15.91 -0.64 7.92
CA ARG A 100 -14.53 -0.21 7.75
C ARG A 100 -13.69 -0.76 8.89
N ALA A 101 -12.66 -1.53 8.56
CA ALA A 101 -11.81 -2.17 9.55
C ALA A 101 -10.40 -2.42 9.02
N GLU A 102 -9.50 -2.65 9.98
CA GLU A 102 -8.13 -3.10 9.75
C GLU A 102 -8.04 -4.60 10.00
N PHE A 103 -7.45 -5.32 9.05
CA PHE A 103 -7.31 -6.76 9.04
C PHE A 103 -5.84 -7.13 8.92
N GLU A 104 -5.40 -8.09 9.71
CA GLU A 104 -4.07 -8.67 9.56
C GLU A 104 -4.15 -9.88 8.64
N VAL A 105 -3.29 -9.90 7.62
CA VAL A 105 -3.12 -11.04 6.71
C VAL A 105 -1.68 -11.50 6.79
N SER A 106 -1.50 -12.78 7.05
CA SER A 106 -0.19 -13.42 6.98
C SER A 106 0.19 -13.56 5.50
N SER A 107 1.01 -12.64 5.01
CA SER A 107 1.60 -12.78 3.68
C SER A 107 2.80 -13.74 3.76
N PRO A 108 2.84 -14.82 2.97
CA PRO A 108 4.02 -15.69 2.85
C PRO A 108 5.27 -14.90 2.46
N GLU A 109 5.09 -13.82 1.71
CA GLU A 109 6.17 -12.94 1.24
C GLU A 109 6.89 -12.21 2.38
N LEU A 110 6.17 -11.73 3.39
CA LEU A 110 6.78 -11.16 4.59
C LEU A 110 7.54 -12.22 5.37
N ARG A 111 6.98 -13.43 5.50
CA ARG A 111 7.68 -14.55 6.14
C ARG A 111 8.99 -14.85 5.42
N ARG A 112 8.98 -14.93 4.08
CA ARG A 112 10.22 -15.10 3.30
C ARG A 112 11.19 -13.93 3.46
N ARG A 113 10.72 -12.68 3.44
CA ARG A 113 11.59 -11.50 3.63
C ARG A 113 12.22 -11.49 5.02
N LEU A 114 11.49 -11.90 6.05
CA LEU A 114 12.01 -12.01 7.41
C LEU A 114 13.01 -13.16 7.53
N GLU A 115 12.73 -14.32 6.93
CA GLU A 115 13.66 -15.46 6.84
C GLU A 115 14.92 -15.12 6.03
N GLU A 116 14.79 -14.37 4.94
CA GLU A 116 15.91 -13.90 4.11
C GLU A 116 16.80 -12.90 4.86
N ARG A 117 16.19 -11.97 5.61
CA ARG A 117 16.93 -11.06 6.49
C ARG A 117 17.70 -11.81 7.57
N GLU A 118 17.17 -12.94 8.06
CA GLU A 118 17.86 -13.78 9.04
C GLU A 118 19.06 -14.51 8.42
N ARG A 119 18.93 -15.03 7.20
CA ARG A 119 20.03 -15.69 6.45
C ARG A 119 21.21 -14.78 6.16
N LEU A 120 21.01 -13.48 5.99
CA LEU A 120 22.10 -12.53 5.73
C LEU A 120 22.95 -12.21 6.96
N THR A 121 22.47 -12.52 8.17
CA THR A 121 23.20 -12.23 9.41
C THR A 121 24.02 -13.41 9.93
N ARG A 122 23.82 -14.60 9.37
CA ARG A 122 24.53 -15.82 9.76
C ARG A 122 25.39 -16.27 8.59
N ILE A 123 26.61 -15.74 8.52
CA ILE A 123 27.69 -16.39 7.79
C ILE A 123 27.86 -17.77 8.46
N GLU A 124 27.28 -18.81 7.88
CA GLU A 124 27.37 -20.17 8.40
C GLU A 124 28.84 -20.63 8.35
N ALA A 125 29.29 -21.36 9.38
CA ALA A 125 30.64 -21.90 9.41
C ALA A 125 30.84 -22.82 8.18
N GLY A 126 31.75 -22.42 7.29
CA GLY A 126 31.99 -23.11 6.02
C GLY A 126 31.54 -22.36 4.75
N SER A 127 30.94 -21.17 4.87
CA SER A 127 30.63 -20.35 3.69
C SER A 127 31.91 -19.82 3.01
N VAL A 128 32.10 -20.14 1.73
CA VAL A 128 33.22 -19.66 0.91
C VAL A 128 32.88 -18.29 0.32
N VAL A 129 33.42 -17.22 0.90
CA VAL A 129 33.28 -15.85 0.37
C VAL A 129 34.32 -15.63 -0.72
N LYS A 130 33.88 -15.35 -1.96
CA LYS A 130 34.78 -15.04 -3.07
C LYS A 130 35.31 -13.62 -2.94
N VAL A 131 36.53 -13.49 -2.44
CA VAL A 131 37.28 -12.23 -2.47
C VAL A 131 37.84 -12.04 -3.88
N ARG A 132 37.44 -10.96 -4.55
CA ARG A 132 37.97 -10.61 -5.88
C ARG A 132 39.29 -9.86 -5.65
N THR A 133 40.42 -10.53 -5.89
CA THR A 133 41.77 -9.95 -5.74
C THR A 133 42.33 -9.44 -7.07
N ASP A 134 41.49 -9.31 -8.09
CA ASP A 134 41.91 -9.03 -9.47
C ASP A 134 42.07 -7.53 -9.78
N GLU A 135 41.95 -6.65 -8.78
CA GLU A 135 42.34 -5.25 -8.90
C GLU A 135 43.78 -5.08 -8.42
N GLU A 136 44.67 -4.77 -9.36
CA GLU A 136 46.04 -4.37 -9.10
C GLU A 136 46.03 -3.15 -8.18
N ILE A 137 46.40 -3.35 -6.91
CA ILE A 137 46.53 -2.25 -5.93
C ILE A 137 47.68 -1.37 -6.40
N ARG A 138 47.38 -0.26 -7.09
CA ARG A 138 48.36 0.79 -7.39
C ARG A 138 48.90 1.35 -6.07
N ALA A 139 50.06 0.85 -5.67
CA ALA A 139 50.89 1.45 -4.63
C ALA A 139 51.78 2.54 -5.25
N ASP A 140 51.17 3.61 -5.75
CA ASP A 140 51.84 4.90 -5.85
C ASP A 140 51.35 5.73 -4.67
N ARG A 141 52.14 5.70 -3.59
CA ARG A 141 52.07 6.73 -2.57
C ARG A 141 53.50 7.15 -2.23
N SER A 142 53.75 8.39 -2.57
CA SER A 142 54.98 9.19 -2.54
C SER A 142 55.62 9.29 -1.16
#